data_AF-F2PKD1-F1
#
_entry.id   AF-F2PKD1-F1
#
_cell.length_a   1.000
_cell.length_b   1.000
_cell.length_c   1.000
_cell.angle_alpha   90.00
_cell.angle_beta   90.00
_cell.angle_gamma   90.00
#
_symmetry.space_group_name_H-M   'P 1'
#
loop_
_entity.id
_entity.type
_entity.pdbx_description
1 polymer ?
#
loop_
_entity_poly.entity_id
_entity_poly.type
_entity_poly.pdbx_seq_one_letter_code
_entity_poly.pdbx_strand_id
1 'polypeptide(L)'
;MSESRQELLQWVNNLLQLNVTKVEQCGTGAAFCQILDSIYMDIPMGRVKFNVNTEYAYVNNFKILQSAFVRHQIDRPVPVQSLIKCRMQDNLEFLQWIKRHWDQYYPGGEYDAVARRKGSGAPPPAAGGARSGTSSATGTRRGTTPTSAAGRARVVVPTTWP
;
A
#
# COMPACT_ATOMS: atom_id res chain seq x y z
N MET A 1 21.47 18.37 -11.39
CA MET A 1 20.58 18.83 -12.48
C MET A 1 19.19 19.01 -11.91
N SER A 2 18.46 20.05 -12.30
CA SER A 2 17.07 20.24 -11.89
C SER A 2 16.19 19.45 -12.85
N GLU A 3 15.57 18.36 -12.39
CA GLU A 3 14.71 17.55 -13.25
C GLU A 3 13.45 18.33 -13.63
N SER A 4 13.08 18.27 -14.91
CA SER A 4 11.91 19.00 -15.41
C SER A 4 10.62 18.40 -14.87
N ARG A 5 9.56 19.21 -14.71
CA ARG A 5 8.24 18.74 -14.22
C ARG A 5 7.76 17.48 -14.95
N GLN A 6 7.94 17.45 -16.27
CA GLN A 6 7.55 16.31 -17.10
C GLN A 6 8.42 15.09 -16.85
N GLU A 7 9.75 15.23 -16.75
CA GLU A 7 10.65 14.13 -16.40
C GLU A 7 10.32 13.53 -15.04
N LEU A 8 10.04 14.37 -14.05
CA LEU A 8 9.64 13.95 -12.72
C LEU A 8 8.35 13.12 -12.74
N LEU A 9 7.33 13.61 -13.44
CA LEU A 9 6.06 12.88 -13.60
C LEU A 9 6.27 11.56 -14.34
N GLN A 10 7.10 11.56 -15.37
CA GLN A 10 7.38 10.37 -16.16
C GLN A 10 8.19 9.34 -15.36
N TRP A 11 9.12 9.79 -14.52
CA TRP A 11 9.83 8.94 -13.56
C TRP A 11 8.87 8.29 -12.55
N VAL A 12 7.97 9.06 -11.94
CA VAL A 12 6.94 8.51 -11.03
C VAL A 12 6.04 7.50 -11.76
N ASN A 13 5.62 7.81 -12.99
CA ASN A 13 4.78 6.91 -13.79
C ASN A 13 5.50 5.61 -14.13
N ASN A 14 6.78 5.66 -14.49
CA ASN A 14 7.60 4.48 -14.77
C ASN A 14 7.86 3.65 -13.51
N LEU A 15 8.16 4.29 -12.38
CA LEU A 15 8.48 3.62 -11.12
C LEU A 15 7.24 3.00 -10.46
N LEU A 16 6.12 3.72 -10.40
CA LEU A 16 4.91 3.30 -9.68
C LEU A 16 3.85 2.66 -10.58
N GLN A 17 4.09 2.62 -11.90
CA GLN A 17 3.12 2.21 -12.92
C GLN A 17 1.79 2.96 -12.73
N LEU A 18 1.88 4.28 -12.59
CA LEU A 18 0.75 5.19 -12.46
C LEU A 18 0.58 6.05 -13.71
N ASN A 19 -0.61 6.60 -13.90
CA ASN A 19 -0.92 7.56 -14.96
C ASN A 19 -1.11 8.97 -14.37
N VAL A 20 -0.09 9.47 -13.67
CA VAL A 20 -0.10 10.82 -13.10
C VAL A 20 0.22 11.83 -14.20
N THR A 21 -0.72 12.73 -14.48
CA THR A 21 -0.56 13.78 -15.50
C THR A 21 -0.28 15.15 -14.91
N LYS A 22 -0.60 15.33 -13.62
CA LYS A 22 -0.43 16.59 -12.89
C LYS A 22 0.29 16.33 -11.57
N VAL A 23 1.23 17.19 -11.22
CA VAL A 23 1.95 17.13 -9.93
C VAL A 23 0.98 17.25 -8.75
N GLU A 24 -0.12 17.96 -8.93
CA GLU A 24 -1.21 18.11 -7.96
C GLU A 24 -1.82 16.76 -7.54
N GLN A 25 -1.85 15.77 -8.44
CA GLN A 25 -2.37 14.43 -8.12
C GLN A 25 -1.44 13.66 -7.16
N CYS A 26 -0.16 14.05 -7.08
CA CYS A 26 0.75 13.53 -6.06
C CYS A 26 0.44 14.09 -4.65
N GLY A 27 -0.33 15.19 -4.55
CA GLY A 27 -0.74 15.81 -3.29
C GLY A 27 -1.64 14.93 -2.41
N THR A 28 -2.13 13.80 -2.94
CA THR A 28 -2.87 12.77 -2.19
C THR A 28 -2.01 12.01 -1.17
N GLY A 29 -0.67 12.13 -1.26
CA GLY A 29 0.29 11.47 -0.38
C GLY A 29 0.55 9.99 -0.69
N ALA A 30 -0.33 9.34 -1.46
CA ALA A 30 -0.24 7.92 -1.78
C ALA A 30 0.99 7.60 -2.66
N ALA A 31 1.28 8.45 -3.65
CA ALA A 31 2.46 8.31 -4.49
C ALA A 31 3.76 8.41 -3.67
N PHE A 32 3.84 9.37 -2.74
CA PHE A 32 5.02 9.54 -1.89
C PHE A 32 5.23 8.37 -0.92
N CYS A 33 4.16 7.84 -0.34
CA CYS A 33 4.24 6.62 0.48
C CYS A 33 4.80 5.45 -0.32
N GLN A 34 4.39 5.29 -1.58
CA GLN A 34 4.86 4.21 -2.42
C GLN A 34 6.32 4.39 -2.86
N ILE A 35 6.77 5.63 -3.11
CA ILE A 35 8.18 5.92 -3.40
C ILE A 35 9.06 5.52 -2.21
N LEU A 36 8.67 5.86 -0.99
CA LEU A 36 9.41 5.46 0.21
C LEU A 36 9.37 3.94 0.43
N ASP A 37 8.25 3.28 0.12
CA ASP A 37 8.14 1.82 0.18
C ASP A 37 9.12 1.15 -0.80
N SER A 38 9.45 1.80 -1.92
CA SER A 38 10.46 1.29 -2.86
C SER A 38 11.88 1.29 -2.32
N ILE A 39 12.17 2.12 -1.31
CA ILE A 39 13.49 2.22 -0.69
C ILE A 39 13.53 1.32 0.56
N TYR A 40 12.56 1.49 1.45
CA TYR A 40 12.59 0.93 2.80
C TYR A 40 11.71 -0.31 2.96
N MET A 41 10.75 -0.54 2.06
CA MET A 41 9.83 -1.70 2.06
C MET A 41 9.03 -1.91 3.36
N ASP A 42 8.98 -0.92 4.25
CA ASP A 42 8.47 -0.99 5.61
C ASP A 42 7.13 -0.26 5.79
N ILE A 43 6.56 0.25 4.69
CA ILE A 43 5.36 1.09 4.73
C ILE A 43 4.12 0.20 4.68
N PRO A 44 3.15 0.41 5.59
CA PRO A 44 1.91 -0.35 5.61
C PRO A 44 0.98 0.10 4.47
N MET A 45 1.23 -0.42 3.26
CA MET A 45 0.46 -0.11 2.04
C MET A 45 -1.04 -0.44 2.17
N GLY A 46 -1.41 -1.40 3.03
CA GLY A 46 -2.81 -1.70 3.34
C GLY A 46 -3.57 -0.56 4.04
N ARG A 47 -2.85 0.42 4.63
CA ARG A 47 -3.46 1.63 5.22
C ARG A 47 -3.47 2.82 4.26
N VAL A 48 -2.68 2.76 3.19
CA VAL A 48 -2.58 3.83 2.19
C VAL A 48 -3.74 3.69 1.21
N LYS A 49 -4.50 4.77 1.03
CA LYS A 49 -5.62 4.78 0.09
C LYS A 49 -5.21 5.53 -1.19
N PHE A 50 -5.21 4.82 -2.31
CA PHE A 50 -4.86 5.35 -3.64
C PHE A 50 -6.04 6.00 -4.36
N ASN A 51 -7.26 5.51 -4.17
CA ASN A 51 -8.46 5.96 -4.89
C ASN A 51 -9.42 6.73 -3.98
N VAL A 52 -8.94 7.80 -3.37
CA VAL A 52 -9.71 8.67 -2.48
C VAL A 52 -9.53 10.10 -2.91
N ASN A 53 -10.62 10.86 -2.95
CA ASN A 53 -10.63 12.30 -3.22
C ASN A 53 -11.03 13.12 -1.98
N THR A 54 -10.98 12.51 -0.79
CA THR A 54 -11.35 13.16 0.47
C THR A 54 -10.12 13.67 1.19
N GLU A 55 -10.15 14.94 1.59
CA GLU A 55 -9.05 15.59 2.31
C GLU A 55 -8.67 14.84 3.59
N TYR A 56 -9.66 14.30 4.31
CA TYR A 56 -9.44 13.46 5.48
C TYR A 56 -8.57 12.22 5.18
N ALA A 57 -8.75 11.61 4.01
CA ALA A 57 -7.93 10.47 3.60
C ALA A 57 -6.50 10.90 3.23
N TYR A 58 -6.32 12.10 2.68
CA TYR A 58 -5.00 12.67 2.43
C TYR A 58 -4.24 12.86 3.75
N VAL A 59 -4.88 13.43 4.78
CA VAL A 59 -4.28 13.56 6.12
C VAL A 59 -3.82 12.20 6.65
N ASN A 60 -4.62 11.15 6.48
CA ASN A 60 -4.25 9.80 6.92
C ASN A 60 -3.04 9.24 6.14
N ASN A 61 -2.97 9.46 4.82
CA ASN A 61 -1.81 9.08 4.01
C ASN A 61 -0.55 9.84 4.49
N PHE A 62 -0.65 11.14 4.77
CA PHE A 62 0.47 11.92 5.30
C PHE A 62 0.91 11.50 6.70
N LYS A 63 0.02 11.02 7.57
CA LYS A 63 0.42 10.43 8.86
C LYS A 63 1.29 9.19 8.69
N ILE A 64 0.98 8.34 7.70
CA ILE A 64 1.80 7.15 7.39
C ILE A 64 3.17 7.60 6.89
N LEU A 65 3.21 8.60 6.00
CA LEU A 65 4.45 9.18 5.52
C LEU A 65 5.31 9.76 6.66
N GLN A 66 4.71 10.53 7.56
CA GLN A 66 5.41 11.07 8.75
C GLN A 66 5.98 9.96 9.63
N SER A 67 5.22 8.88 9.86
CA SER A 67 5.71 7.73 10.61
C SER A 67 6.93 7.08 9.96
N ALA A 68 7.00 7.04 8.62
CA ALA A 68 8.18 6.55 7.89
C ALA A 68 9.36 7.53 8.05
N PHE A 69 9.13 8.83 7.91
CA PHE A 69 10.16 9.86 8.10
C PHE A 69 10.81 9.80 9.49
N VAL A 70 10.00 9.64 10.54
CA VAL A 70 10.49 9.50 11.92
C VAL A 70 11.34 8.25 12.08
N ARG A 71 10.93 7.12 11.49
CA ARG A 71 11.67 5.86 11.57
C ARG A 71 13.02 5.94 10.85
N HIS A 72 13.08 6.64 9.72
CA HIS A 72 14.31 6.84 8.95
C HIS A 72 15.10 8.08 9.36
N GLN A 73 14.70 8.76 10.44
CA GLN A 73 15.34 9.97 10.97
C GLN A 73 15.56 11.05 9.91
N ILE A 74 14.55 11.28 9.07
CA ILE A 74 14.59 12.33 8.06
C ILE A 74 14.25 13.66 8.74
N ASP A 75 15.24 14.54 8.91
CA ASP A 75 15.14 15.83 9.61
C ASP A 75 14.29 16.89 8.86
N ARG A 76 13.76 16.56 7.68
CA ARG A 76 13.01 17.52 6.86
C ARG A 76 11.56 17.64 7.35
N PRO A 77 11.09 18.85 7.73
CA PRO A 77 9.69 19.07 8.06
C PRO A 77 8.83 18.92 6.79
N VAL A 78 7.87 18.00 6.81
CA VAL A 78 6.91 17.80 5.72
C VAL A 78 5.74 18.79 5.88
N PRO A 79 5.56 19.78 4.99
CA PRO A 79 4.49 20.78 5.09
C PRO A 79 3.14 20.18 4.65
N VAL A 80 2.59 19.27 5.45
CA VAL A 80 1.37 18.50 5.14
C VAL A 80 0.19 19.42 4.78
N GLN A 81 0.02 20.53 5.49
CA GLN A 81 -1.02 21.54 5.22
C GLN A 81 -0.93 22.16 3.80
N SER A 82 0.27 22.36 3.29
CA SER A 82 0.49 22.92 1.95
C SER A 82 0.38 21.85 0.85
N LEU A 83 0.84 20.63 1.16
CA LEU A 83 0.81 19.48 0.24
C LEU A 83 -0.63 19.01 -0.01
N ILE A 84 -1.46 18.92 1.04
CA ILE A 84 -2.88 18.52 0.97
C ILE A 84 -3.71 19.49 0.11
N LYS A 85 -3.35 20.77 0.10
CA LYS A 85 -4.00 21.79 -0.75
C LYS A 85 -3.68 21.63 -2.24
N CYS A 86 -2.91 20.61 -2.61
CA CYS A 86 -2.50 20.33 -4.00
C CYS A 86 -1.81 21.53 -4.67
N ARG A 87 -1.09 22.36 -3.91
CA ARG A 87 -0.40 23.54 -4.45
C ARG A 87 0.78 23.11 -5.32
N MET A 88 0.84 23.59 -6.56
CA MET A 88 1.83 23.14 -7.54
C MET A 88 3.28 23.40 -7.12
N GLN A 89 3.58 24.55 -6.52
CA GLN A 89 4.93 24.93 -6.05
C GLN A 89 5.44 23.94 -4.98
N ASP A 90 4.71 23.82 -3.86
CA ASP A 90 5.12 22.97 -2.73
C ASP A 90 5.21 21.48 -3.13
N ASN A 91 4.26 21.00 -3.95
CA ASN A 91 4.30 19.62 -4.43
C ASN A 91 5.48 19.35 -5.37
N LEU A 92 5.85 20.31 -6.24
CA LEU A 92 6.98 20.14 -7.14
C LEU A 92 8.30 20.12 -6.38
N GLU A 93 8.46 21.01 -5.39
CA GLU A 93 9.64 21.03 -4.52
C GLU A 93 9.79 19.72 -3.73
N PHE A 94 8.68 19.19 -3.20
CA PHE A 94 8.70 17.91 -2.48
C PHE A 94 9.04 16.74 -3.41
N LEU A 95 8.55 16.75 -4.65
CA LEU A 95 8.80 15.70 -5.63
C LEU A 95 10.26 15.71 -6.14
N GLN A 96 10.86 16.90 -6.32
CA GLN A 96 12.30 17.00 -6.60
C GLN A 96 13.14 16.45 -5.45
N TRP A 97 12.78 16.82 -4.21
CA TRP A 97 13.50 16.35 -3.04
C TRP A 97 13.39 14.83 -2.88
N ILE A 98 12.19 14.25 -3.02
CA ILE A 98 12.00 12.81 -2.84
C ILE A 98 12.72 12.01 -3.92
N LYS A 99 12.87 12.56 -5.14
CA LYS A 99 13.68 11.95 -6.19
C LYS A 99 15.17 11.90 -5.84
N ARG A 100 15.73 13.00 -5.32
CA ARG A 100 17.12 13.03 -4.85
C ARG A 100 17.35 12.10 -3.67
N HIS A 101 16.40 12.05 -2.75
CA HIS A 101 16.42 11.11 -1.63
C HIS A 101 16.36 9.67 -2.16
N TRP A 102 15.49 9.40 -3.13
CA TRP A 102 15.43 8.09 -3.77
C TRP A 102 16.77 7.71 -4.42
N ASP A 103 17.37 8.56 -5.26
CA ASP A 103 18.68 8.26 -5.87
C ASP A 103 19.81 8.00 -4.85
N GLN A 104 19.77 8.65 -3.69
CA GLN A 104 20.79 8.46 -2.64
C GLN A 104 20.61 7.16 -1.85
N TYR A 105 19.37 6.76 -1.60
CA TYR A 105 19.07 5.63 -0.71
C TYR A 105 18.66 4.36 -1.47
N TYR A 106 18.44 4.43 -2.79
CA TYR A 106 18.01 3.28 -3.57
C TYR A 106 19.15 2.27 -3.75
N PRO A 107 19.04 1.04 -3.21
CA PRO A 107 20.10 0.03 -3.30
C PRO A 107 20.14 -0.69 -4.66
N GLY A 108 19.34 -0.27 -5.65
CA GLY A 108 19.32 -0.88 -6.99
C GLY A 108 18.49 -2.17 -7.09
N GLY A 109 17.55 -2.40 -6.18
CA GLY A 109 16.69 -3.60 -6.19
C GLY A 109 15.57 -3.56 -7.24
N GLU A 110 14.99 -4.71 -7.56
CA GLU A 110 13.76 -4.77 -8.36
C GLU A 110 12.55 -4.50 -7.45
N TYR A 111 11.88 -3.35 -7.65
CA TYR A 111 10.68 -2.98 -6.89
C TYR A 111 9.42 -3.16 -7.74
N ASP A 112 8.57 -4.12 -7.36
CA ASP A 112 7.25 -4.29 -7.98
C ASP A 112 6.17 -3.48 -7.23
N ALA A 113 5.94 -2.27 -7.72
CA ALA A 113 4.92 -1.35 -7.25
C ALA A 113 3.49 -1.91 -7.34
N VAL A 114 3.18 -2.75 -8.33
CA VAL A 114 1.83 -3.26 -8.57
C VAL A 114 1.53 -4.44 -7.66
N ALA A 115 2.50 -5.32 -7.41
CA ALA A 115 2.35 -6.41 -6.43
C ALA A 115 2.09 -5.87 -5.02
N ARG A 116 2.83 -4.84 -4.58
CA ARG A 116 2.64 -4.17 -3.28
C ARG A 116 1.26 -3.51 -3.17
N ARG A 117 0.73 -2.96 -4.27
CA ARG A 117 -0.62 -2.39 -4.31
C ARG A 117 -1.74 -3.46 -4.34
N LYS A 118 -1.52 -4.60 -5.02
CA LYS A 118 -2.43 -5.75 -5.04
C LYS A 118 -2.61 -6.39 -3.66
N GLY A 119 -1.55 -6.46 -2.86
CA GLY A 119 -1.62 -6.89 -1.45
C GLY A 119 -2.48 -5.96 -0.57
N SER A 120 -2.79 -4.76 -1.04
CA SER A 120 -3.56 -3.73 -0.34
C SER A 120 -5.02 -3.65 -0.78
N GLY A 121 -5.48 -4.59 -1.62
CA GLY A 121 -6.89 -4.66 -2.06
C GLY A 121 -7.28 -3.68 -3.19
N ALA A 122 -6.32 -3.12 -3.92
CA ALA A 122 -6.64 -2.41 -5.16
C ALA A 122 -7.05 -3.43 -6.24
N PRO A 123 -8.13 -3.20 -7.02
CA PRO A 123 -8.47 -4.07 -8.13
C PRO A 123 -7.30 -4.08 -9.12
N PRO A 124 -7.04 -5.22 -9.78
CA PRO A 124 -5.93 -5.34 -10.72
C PRO A 124 -6.05 -4.25 -11.79
N PRO A 125 -4.94 -3.63 -12.24
CA PRO A 125 -4.99 -2.83 -13.46
C PRO A 125 -5.50 -3.76 -14.57
N ALA A 126 -6.44 -3.25 -15.37
CA ALA A 126 -6.92 -3.93 -16.56
C ALA A 126 -5.77 -4.05 -17.58
N ALA A 127 -4.87 -4.99 -17.35
CA ALA A 127 -3.93 -5.47 -18.34
C ALA A 127 -4.67 -6.53 -19.15
N GLY A 128 -4.81 -6.26 -20.45
CA GLY A 128 -5.38 -7.18 -21.40
C GLY A 128 -4.75 -8.57 -21.30
N GLY A 129 -5.61 -9.59 -21.30
CA GLY A 129 -5.37 -10.85 -21.99
C GLY A 129 -4.05 -11.59 -21.72
N ALA A 130 -3.74 -11.90 -20.46
CA ALA A 130 -2.96 -13.10 -20.17
C ALA A 130 -3.95 -14.22 -19.83
N ARG A 131 -4.29 -15.04 -20.83
CA ARG A 131 -5.02 -16.30 -20.62
C ARG A 131 -4.07 -17.30 -19.95
N SER A 132 -4.02 -17.26 -18.63
CA SER A 132 -3.64 -18.41 -17.82
C SER A 132 -4.78 -18.67 -16.85
N GLY A 133 -5.82 -19.25 -17.41
CA GLY A 133 -6.95 -19.79 -16.67
C GLY A 133 -7.30 -21.13 -17.27
N THR A 134 -6.87 -22.21 -16.62
CA THR A 134 -7.83 -23.27 -16.36
C THR A 134 -7.75 -23.61 -14.89
N SER A 135 -8.80 -23.22 -14.18
CA SER A 135 -9.13 -23.70 -12.86
C SER A 135 -9.76 -25.07 -13.01
N SER A 136 -9.37 -26.02 -12.17
CA SER A 136 -10.25 -27.15 -11.86
C SER A 136 -10.11 -27.52 -10.39
N ALA A 137 -10.90 -26.82 -9.59
CA ALA A 137 -11.38 -27.37 -8.33
C ALA A 137 -12.42 -28.44 -8.65
N THR A 138 -12.12 -29.70 -8.36
CA THR A 138 -13.11 -30.78 -8.23
C THR A 138 -12.68 -31.72 -7.11
N GLY A 139 -12.79 -31.23 -5.87
CA GLY A 139 -12.77 -32.06 -4.66
C GLY A 139 -14.11 -32.77 -4.53
N THR A 140 -14.27 -33.90 -5.23
CA THR A 140 -15.47 -34.72 -5.20
C THR A 140 -15.54 -35.53 -3.91
N ARG A 141 -16.71 -35.45 -3.29
CA ARG A 141 -17.15 -36.12 -2.07
C ARG A 141 -16.96 -37.65 -2.18
N ARG A 142 -16.40 -38.27 -1.14
CA ARG A 142 -16.64 -39.69 -0.86
C ARG A 142 -16.77 -39.88 0.64
N GLY A 143 -18.02 -40.06 1.09
CA GLY A 143 -18.33 -40.48 2.45
C GLY A 143 -18.24 -42.00 2.56
N THR A 144 -17.71 -42.48 3.67
CA THR A 144 -18.01 -43.80 4.25
C THR A 144 -17.82 -43.72 5.77
N THR A 145 -18.96 -43.66 6.47
CA THR A 145 -19.31 -44.21 7.81
C THR A 145 -18.36 -44.09 9.02
N PRO A 146 -18.86 -43.61 10.18
CA PRO A 146 -18.16 -43.63 11.46
C PRO A 146 -18.37 -44.96 12.22
N THR A 147 -17.37 -45.43 12.95
CA THR A 147 -17.51 -46.46 13.99
C THR A 147 -16.93 -45.92 15.30
N SER A 148 -17.83 -45.81 16.27
CA SER A 148 -17.73 -45.84 17.74
C SER A 148 -16.34 -45.83 18.40
N ALA A 149 -16.14 -44.93 19.37
CA ALA A 149 -16.41 -45.20 20.81
C ALA A 149 -15.54 -44.34 21.74
N ALA A 150 -16.17 -43.88 22.83
CA ALA A 150 -15.63 -43.60 24.17
C ALA A 150 -14.54 -42.50 24.32
N GLY A 151 -14.59 -41.58 25.27
CA GLY A 151 -15.51 -41.32 26.37
C GLY A 151 -15.01 -40.05 27.06
N ARG A 152 -15.89 -39.07 27.28
CA ARG A 152 -15.57 -37.84 28.02
C ARG A 152 -16.11 -37.94 29.44
N ALA A 153 -15.24 -37.61 30.38
CA ALA A 153 -15.51 -37.54 31.80
C ALA A 153 -16.27 -36.25 32.21
N ARG A 154 -16.92 -36.36 33.38
CA ARG A 154 -17.29 -35.32 34.37
C ARG A 154 -18.47 -34.40 33.98
N VAL A 155 -19.44 -34.04 34.84
CA VAL A 155 -19.53 -33.90 36.31
C VAL A 155 -21.00 -34.10 36.73
N VAL A 156 -21.26 -34.78 37.85
CA VAL A 156 -22.56 -34.86 38.53
C VAL A 156 -22.65 -33.72 39.56
N VAL A 157 -23.80 -33.03 39.60
CA VAL A 157 -24.22 -32.17 40.72
C VAL A 157 -25.62 -32.62 41.14
N PRO A 158 -25.85 -33.05 42.40
CA PRO A 158 -27.19 -33.40 42.86
C PRO A 158 -27.85 -32.21 43.57
N THR A 159 -29.09 -31.90 43.19
CA THR A 159 -29.98 -30.99 43.92
C THR A 159 -31.27 -31.73 44.23
N THR A 160 -31.50 -32.05 45.51
CA THR A 160 -32.80 -32.50 46.01
C THR A 160 -33.03 -31.97 47.43
N TRP A 161 -34.19 -31.36 47.63
CA TRP A 161 -34.86 -31.00 48.89
C TRP A 161 -36.37 -31.04 48.61
N PRO A 162 -37.27 -31.14 49.60
CA PRO A 162 -37.21 -31.74 50.94
C PRO A 162 -37.79 -33.16 51.01
#